data_AF-S9PLZ8-F1
#
_entry.id   AF-S9PLZ8-F1
#
_cell.length_a   1.000
_cell.length_b   1.000
_cell.length_c   1.000
_cell.angle_alpha   90.00
_cell.angle_beta   90.00
_cell.angle_gamma   90.00
#
_symmetry.space_group_name_H-M   'P 1'
#
loop_
_entity.id
_entity.type
_entity.pdbx_description
1 polymer ?
#
loop_
_entity_poly.entity_id
_entity_poly.type
_entity_poly.pdbx_seq_one_letter_code
_entity_poly.pdbx_strand_id
1 'polypeptide(L)'
;MAERVGIATEVYGRLERGNMLPSVPTFRKLCAVLSLSADEALGLASAEGPASWTPPAPPPEASEPAELRRLMRRARQLDRNSLRVLSLVAAHLGQKHG
;
A
#
# COMPACT_ATOMS: atom_id res chain seq x y z
N MET A 1 15.79 14.38 -2.16
CA MET A 1 15.57 12.91 -2.24
C MET A 1 16.79 12.12 -1.84
N ALA A 2 17.95 12.38 -2.44
CA ALA A 2 19.23 11.76 -2.06
C ALA A 2 19.53 11.84 -0.55
N GLU A 3 19.37 13.02 0.06
CA GLU A 3 19.56 13.25 1.50
C GLU A 3 18.58 12.44 2.37
N ARG A 4 17.31 12.33 1.97
CA ARG A 4 16.29 11.53 2.67
C ARG A 4 16.61 10.03 2.70
N VAL A 5 17.36 9.54 1.70
CA VAL A 5 17.79 8.14 1.58
C VAL A 5 19.19 7.93 2.20
N GLY A 6 19.93 9.02 2.46
CA GLY A 6 21.29 8.99 2.95
C GLY A 6 22.32 8.60 1.89
N ILE A 7 22.12 9.02 0.63
CA ILE A 7 23.06 8.82 -0.47
C ILE A 7 23.48 10.15 -1.12
N ALA A 8 24.63 10.17 -1.77
CA ALA A 8 25.08 11.34 -2.53
C ALA A 8 24.16 11.60 -3.73
N THR A 9 23.96 12.88 -4.07
CA THR A 9 23.09 13.31 -5.18
C THR A 9 23.50 12.69 -6.52
N GLU A 10 24.81 12.56 -6.78
CA GLU A 10 25.32 11.90 -7.98
C GLU A 10 24.96 10.41 -8.04
N VAL A 11 25.00 9.72 -6.89
CA VAL A 11 24.61 8.30 -6.78
C VAL A 11 23.12 8.14 -7.06
N TYR A 12 22.30 9.02 -6.49
CA TYR A 12 20.86 9.05 -6.78
C TYR A 12 20.58 9.28 -8.27
N GLY A 13 21.25 10.24 -8.90
CA GLY A 13 21.06 10.52 -10.33
C GLY A 13 21.48 9.36 -11.25
N ARG A 14 22.53 8.61 -10.91
CA ARG A 14 22.90 7.39 -11.64
C ARG A 14 21.87 6.28 -11.47
N LEU A 15 21.27 6.19 -10.29
CA LEU A 15 20.22 5.22 -9.99
C LEU A 15 18.96 5.47 -10.84
N GLU A 16 18.51 6.72 -10.93
CA GLU A 16 17.31 7.09 -11.72
C GLU A 16 17.48 6.85 -13.21
N ARG A 17 18.71 6.98 -13.74
CA ARG A 17 19.02 6.71 -15.15
C ARG A 17 19.32 5.24 -15.45
N GLY A 18 19.31 4.36 -14.44
CA GLY A 18 19.63 2.94 -14.62
C GLY A 18 21.10 2.66 -14.89
N ASN A 19 22.01 3.62 -14.67
CA ASN A 19 23.46 3.44 -14.84
C ASN A 19 24.10 2.67 -13.68
N MET A 20 23.37 2.42 -12.61
CA MET A 20 23.83 1.74 -11.40
C MET A 20 22.64 1.07 -10.72
N LEU A 21 22.86 -0.12 -10.14
CA LEU A 21 21.89 -0.77 -9.26
C LEU A 21 22.21 -0.47 -7.79
N PRO A 22 21.19 -0.31 -6.93
CA PRO A 22 21.42 -0.15 -5.51
C PRO A 22 21.84 -1.48 -4.88
N SER A 23 22.60 -1.41 -3.78
CA SER A 23 22.73 -2.56 -2.88
C SER A 23 21.37 -2.89 -2.24
N VAL A 24 21.16 -4.13 -1.78
CA VAL A 24 19.92 -4.54 -1.11
C VAL A 24 19.56 -3.62 0.09
N PRO A 25 20.50 -3.24 0.98
CA PRO A 25 20.19 -2.28 2.05
C PRO A 25 19.76 -0.89 1.54
N THR A 26 20.40 -0.37 0.49
CA THR A 26 20.06 0.92 -0.12
C THR A 26 18.68 0.86 -0.77
N PHE A 27 18.37 -0.24 -1.45
CA PHE A 27 17.07 -0.49 -2.05
C PHE A 27 15.96 -0.51 -1.01
N ARG A 28 16.14 -1.22 0.10
CA ARG A 28 15.16 -1.25 1.20
C ARG A 28 14.89 0.16 1.76
N LYS A 29 15.93 1.00 1.92
CA LYS A 29 15.77 2.39 2.37
C LYS A 29 14.97 3.22 1.36
N LEU A 30 15.22 3.04 0.07
CA LEU A 30 14.46 3.70 -1.00
C LEU A 30 12.98 3.34 -0.93
N CYS A 31 12.65 2.06 -0.85
CA CYS A 31 11.25 1.60 -0.70
C CYS A 31 10.57 2.23 0.52
N ALA A 32 11.24 2.27 1.67
CA ALA A 32 10.68 2.86 2.89
C ALA A 32 10.43 4.38 2.78
N VAL A 33 11.39 5.13 2.22
CA VAL A 33 11.27 6.59 2.07
C VAL A 33 10.22 6.99 1.03
N LEU A 34 10.05 6.15 0.00
CA LEU A 34 9.12 6.37 -1.10
C LEU A 34 7.74 5.73 -0.88
N SER A 35 7.57 4.97 0.21
CA SER A 35 6.33 4.19 0.47
C SER A 35 5.96 3.27 -0.70
N LEU A 36 6.98 2.65 -1.31
CA LEU A 36 6.83 1.75 -2.46
C LEU A 36 7.06 0.29 -2.05
N SER A 37 6.27 -0.65 -2.58
CA SER A 37 6.49 -2.07 -2.35
C SER A 37 7.77 -2.56 -3.05
N ALA A 38 8.53 -3.43 -2.38
CA ALA A 38 9.71 -4.05 -2.98
C ALA A 38 9.32 -4.98 -4.14
N ASP A 39 8.19 -5.69 -4.03
CA ASP A 39 7.69 -6.58 -5.08
C ASP A 39 7.22 -5.80 -6.30
N GLU A 40 6.60 -4.63 -6.10
CA GLU A 40 6.23 -3.73 -7.21
C GLU A 40 7.48 -3.14 -7.88
N ALA A 41 8.43 -2.65 -7.07
CA ALA A 41 9.67 -2.05 -7.56
C ALA A 41 10.56 -3.05 -8.33
N LEU A 42 10.49 -4.33 -7.99
CA LEU A 42 11.21 -5.42 -8.68
C LEU A 42 10.39 -6.08 -9.80
N GLY A 43 9.13 -5.68 -10.01
CA GLY A 43 8.24 -6.31 -10.98
C GLY A 43 7.89 -7.76 -10.65
N LEU A 44 7.97 -8.14 -9.36
CA LEU A 44 7.62 -9.46 -8.84
C LEU A 44 6.13 -9.57 -8.47
N ALA A 45 5.44 -8.45 -8.32
CA ALA A 45 3.99 -8.44 -8.13
C ALA A 45 3.33 -9.06 -9.37
N SER A 46 2.66 -10.21 -9.19
CA SER A 46 1.84 -10.82 -10.24
C SER A 46 0.87 -9.79 -10.79
N ALA A 47 0.79 -9.72 -12.12
CA ALA A 47 -0.05 -8.79 -12.86
C ALA A 47 -1.55 -9.04 -12.63
N GLU A 48 -2.06 -8.70 -11.45
CA GLU A 48 -3.47 -8.37 -11.20
C GLU A 48 -3.52 -6.92 -10.74
N GLY A 49 -3.07 -6.01 -11.61
CA GLY A 49 -3.16 -4.57 -11.41
C GLY A 49 -2.18 -3.82 -12.31
N PRO A 50 -2.63 -2.82 -13.10
CA PRO A 50 -1.74 -2.13 -14.02
C PRO A 50 -0.72 -1.29 -13.25
N ALA A 51 0.54 -1.40 -13.66
CA ALA A 51 1.60 -0.46 -13.36
C ALA A 51 1.13 0.95 -13.75
N SER A 52 0.78 1.76 -12.75
CA SER A 52 0.37 3.14 -12.92
C SER A 52 0.95 3.91 -11.75
N TRP A 53 1.78 4.90 -12.07
CA TRP A 53 2.09 5.99 -11.16
C TRP A 53 0.75 6.53 -10.66
N THR A 54 0.36 6.23 -9.42
CA THR A 54 -0.95 6.61 -8.89
C THR A 54 -0.93 8.13 -8.67
N PRO A 55 -1.77 8.90 -9.40
CA PRO A 55 -2.02 10.29 -9.03
C PRO A 55 -2.58 10.34 -7.60
N PRO A 56 -2.45 11.45 -6.86
CA PRO A 56 -3.07 11.57 -5.55
C PRO A 56 -4.53 11.16 -5.64
N ALA A 57 -4.94 10.28 -4.72
CA ALA A 57 -6.21 9.58 -4.77
C ALA A 57 -7.35 10.54 -5.16
N PRO A 58 -8.23 10.16 -6.10
CA PRO A 58 -9.41 10.96 -6.39
C PRO A 58 -10.21 11.14 -5.09
N PRO A 59 -10.91 12.28 -4.91
CA PRO A 59 -11.71 12.52 -3.73
C PRO A 59 -12.63 11.32 -3.45
N PRO A 60 -12.89 10.99 -2.17
CA PRO A 60 -13.47 9.73 -1.69
C PRO A 60 -14.90 9.42 -2.17
N GLU A 61 -15.40 10.15 -3.15
CA GLU A 61 -16.73 9.97 -3.74
C GLU A 61 -16.78 8.78 -4.72
N ALA A 62 -15.63 8.31 -5.24
CA ALA A 62 -15.56 7.09 -6.05
C ALA A 62 -15.12 5.83 -5.26
N SER A 63 -14.77 5.97 -3.96
CA SER A 63 -14.22 4.89 -3.16
C SER A 63 -15.10 4.58 -1.94
N GLU A 64 -15.57 3.34 -1.90
CA GLU A 64 -16.43 2.72 -0.88
C GLU A 64 -17.91 3.18 -0.86
N PRO A 65 -18.87 2.22 -0.87
CA PRO A 65 -20.27 2.51 -0.56
C PRO A 65 -20.42 3.22 0.80
N ALA A 66 -21.36 4.16 0.91
CA ALA A 66 -21.59 4.92 2.13
C ALA A 66 -21.91 4.02 3.34
N GLU A 67 -22.51 2.87 3.07
CA GLU A 67 -22.82 1.79 4.00
C GLU A 67 -21.54 1.18 4.61
N LEU A 68 -20.55 0.85 3.76
CA LEU A 68 -19.26 0.31 4.21
C LEU A 68 -18.49 1.32 5.05
N ARG A 69 -18.48 2.59 4.62
CA ARG A 69 -17.82 3.67 5.37
C ARG A 69 -18.44 3.88 6.76
N ARG A 70 -19.77 3.80 6.85
CA ARG A 70 -20.51 3.88 8.13
C ARG A 70 -20.18 2.68 9.02
N LEU A 71 -20.11 1.48 8.45
CA LEU A 71 -19.74 0.27 9.18
C LEU A 71 -18.32 0.37 9.75
N MET A 72 -17.35 0.79 8.94
CA MET A 72 -15.96 0.97 9.37
C MET A 72 -15.81 1.99 10.49
N ARG A 73 -16.58 3.10 10.46
CA ARG A 73 -16.58 4.08 11.55
C ARG A 73 -17.05 3.47 12.88
N ARG A 74 -18.09 2.64 12.85
CA ARG A 74 -18.61 1.96 14.05
C ARG A 74 -17.66 0.88 14.53
N ALA A 75 -17.12 0.07 13.62
CA ALA A 75 -16.17 -0.98 13.95
C ALA A 75 -14.94 -0.44 14.70
N ARG A 76 -14.42 0.73 14.31
CA ARG A 76 -13.29 1.38 15.00
C ARG A 76 -13.55 1.79 16.45
N GLN A 77 -14.81 1.88 16.87
CA GLN A 77 -15.20 2.25 18.25
C GLN A 77 -15.48 1.03 19.13
N LEU A 78 -15.46 -0.18 18.57
CA LEU A 78 -15.76 -1.41 19.29
C LEU A 78 -14.57 -1.91 20.09
N ASP A 79 -14.86 -2.59 21.20
CA ASP A 79 -13.86 -3.33 21.96
C ASP A 79 -13.49 -4.65 21.26
N ARG A 80 -12.43 -5.30 21.74
CA ARG A 80 -11.88 -6.51 21.12
C ARG A 80 -12.91 -7.65 21.05
N ASN A 81 -13.79 -7.78 22.03
CA ASN A 81 -14.80 -8.84 22.03
C ASN A 81 -15.88 -8.57 20.97
N SER A 82 -16.39 -7.34 20.91
CA SER A 82 -17.40 -6.95 19.92
C SER A 82 -16.88 -7.03 18.48
N LEU A 83 -15.60 -6.68 18.25
CA LEU A 83 -14.96 -6.86 16.95
C LEU A 83 -14.89 -8.33 16.51
N ARG A 84 -14.63 -9.24 17.46
CA ARG A 84 -14.55 -10.68 17.16
C ARG A 84 -15.92 -11.24 16.76
N VAL A 85 -16.98 -10.83 17.45
CA VAL A 85 -18.36 -11.21 17.09
C VAL A 85 -18.73 -10.67 15.71
N LEU A 86 -18.42 -9.40 15.42
CA LEU A 86 -18.66 -8.79 14.11
C LEU A 86 -17.95 -9.56 12.98
N SER A 87 -16.71 -9.98 13.20
CA SER A 87 -15.94 -10.77 12.23
C SER A 87 -16.58 -12.14 11.96
N LEU A 88 -17.11 -12.81 12.99
CA LEU A 88 -17.82 -14.09 12.84
C LEU A 88 -19.08 -13.93 11.97
N VAL A 89 -19.87 -12.88 12.22
CA VAL A 89 -21.08 -12.60 11.44
C VAL A 89 -20.74 -12.30 9.98
N ALA A 90 -19.72 -11.47 9.74
CA ALA A 90 -19.26 -11.15 8.39
C ALA A 90 -18.81 -12.41 7.62
N ALA A 91 -18.07 -13.31 8.28
CA ALA A 91 -17.64 -14.58 7.71
C ALA A 91 -18.84 -15.47 7.30
N HIS A 92 -19.89 -15.55 8.13
CA HIS A 92 -21.08 -16.32 7.77
C HIS A 92 -21.90 -15.70 6.62
N LEU A 93 -21.95 -14.36 6.53
CA LEU A 93 -22.65 -13.68 5.44
C LEU A 93 -21.96 -13.86 4.08
N GLY A 94 -20.62 -13.93 4.07
CA GLY A 94 -19.82 -14.19 2.87
C GLY A 94 -20.01 -15.60 2.31
N GLN A 95 -20.19 -16.60 3.17
CA GLN A 95 -20.37 -18.00 2.76
C GLN A 95 -21.73 -18.30 2.10
N LYS A 96 -22.75 -17.46 2.33
CA LYS A 96 -24.11 -17.67 1.80
C LYS A 96 -24.30 -17.12 0.37
N HIS A 97 -23.31 -16.39 -0.16
CA HIS A 97 -23.36 -15.75 -1.48
C HIS A 97 -22.29 -16.27 -2.46
N GLY A 98 -21.65 -17.41 -2.14
CA GLY A 98 -20.71 -18.12 -3.02
C GLY A 98 -21.32 -19.36 -3.64
#